data_AF-A0AAD8JYZ3-F1
#
_entry.id   AF-A0AAD8JYZ3-F1
#
_cell.length_a   1.000
_cell.length_b   1.000
_cell.length_c   1.000
_cell.angle_alpha   90.00
_cell.angle_beta   90.00
_cell.angle_gamma   90.00
#
_symmetry.space_group_name_H-M   'P 1'
#
loop_
_entity.id
_entity.type
_entity.pdbx_description
1 polymer ?
#
loop_
_entity_poly.entity_id
_entity_poly.type
_entity_poly.pdbx_seq_one_letter_code
_entity_poly.pdbx_strand_id
1 'polypeptide(L)'
;MSNNIILSLSLTLILLFHGCIALRPVQKQMQNQCQIQRINALEPNERVEAEAGFTEFFDSGDQQFQCAGVEVIRHHIQPQGLLLPSYINTPLIIYVLQGSGYQGIMLPGCPETFQSSQQLQESSGSFQDRHQKIRRFGEGDVIVIPTGAAHWMYNDGQQEIIAVVLLDSTNSANQLDQLQRRFFLAGNPKPSGSETPEEISRDIFLGFDVNMIKDAFIIDQETAEKLQSKDDKRGHIVMVERGLQVIQPPIRFEPRQEQYAPGQGAANGVEETICSGQITYNINDASRADIYNADVGWTNNLNSYKLPILQMVQLGAERGVLNRNALVTPYWISNAHAVLYVTRGNMRLQIVNDEGQAVFNDVIQEGQLVVVPQNFVVGKQAGNEGCQWISFRTNDNVMANALAGQISAIRAMPVDVLANVYQMSQEEAWSLKNNRKETVMFKPSSRL
;
A
#
# COMPACT_ATOMS: atom_id res chain seq x y z
N MET A 1 -11.46 20.32 -59.42
CA MET A 1 -11.04 20.40 -58.00
C MET A 1 -12.13 19.98 -56.99
N SER A 2 -13.19 19.27 -57.39
CA SER A 2 -14.29 18.88 -56.47
C SER A 2 -14.20 17.42 -55.99
N ASN A 3 -13.55 16.51 -56.73
CA ASN A 3 -13.50 15.08 -56.36
C ASN A 3 -12.49 14.73 -55.25
N ASN A 4 -11.46 15.55 -55.00
CA ASN A 4 -10.45 15.24 -53.97
C ASN A 4 -10.90 15.61 -52.55
N ILE A 5 -11.88 16.51 -52.41
CA ILE A 5 -12.41 16.93 -51.11
C ILE A 5 -13.34 15.87 -50.52
N ILE A 6 -14.11 15.18 -51.38
CA ILE A 6 -15.05 14.13 -50.96
C ILE A 6 -14.31 12.87 -50.48
N LEU A 7 -13.19 12.51 -51.12
CA LEU A 7 -12.36 11.39 -50.68
C LEU A 7 -11.72 11.66 -49.31
N SER A 8 -11.21 12.88 -49.10
CA SER A 8 -10.59 13.33 -47.84
C SER A 8 -11.58 13.33 -46.66
N LEU A 9 -12.82 13.81 -46.90
CA LEU A 9 -13.90 13.77 -45.91
C LEU A 9 -14.37 12.35 -45.59
N SER A 10 -14.36 11.43 -46.57
CA SER A 10 -14.71 10.02 -46.31
C SER A 10 -13.67 9.29 -45.47
N LEU A 11 -12.38 9.58 -45.69
CA LEU A 11 -11.28 8.92 -44.96
C LEU A 11 -11.20 9.40 -43.50
N THR A 12 -11.51 10.68 -43.25
CA THR A 12 -11.61 11.23 -41.89
C THR A 12 -12.85 10.73 -41.15
N LEU A 13 -13.98 10.52 -41.84
CA LEU A 13 -15.14 9.87 -41.23
C LEU A 13 -14.86 8.42 -40.86
N ILE A 14 -14.16 7.66 -41.71
CA ILE A 14 -13.80 6.25 -41.42
C ILE A 14 -12.83 6.16 -40.22
N LEU A 15 -11.88 7.09 -40.09
CA LEU A 15 -10.98 7.16 -38.92
C LEU A 15 -11.71 7.57 -37.63
N LEU A 16 -12.69 8.48 -37.71
CA LEU A 16 -13.52 8.88 -36.56
C LEU A 16 -14.50 7.77 -36.14
N PHE A 17 -15.03 7.00 -37.07
CA PHE A 17 -15.96 5.89 -36.77
C PHE A 17 -15.25 4.57 -36.38
N HIS A 18 -14.00 4.33 -36.82
CA HIS A 18 -13.21 3.19 -36.33
C HIS A 18 -12.53 3.46 -34.99
N GLY A 19 -12.35 4.73 -34.60
CA GLY A 19 -11.87 5.12 -33.27
C GLY A 19 -12.88 4.87 -32.13
N CYS A 20 -14.16 4.68 -32.45
CA CYS A 20 -15.23 4.51 -31.45
C CYS A 20 -15.75 3.08 -31.27
N ILE A 21 -15.24 2.07 -32.00
CA ILE A 21 -15.76 0.69 -31.95
C ILE A 21 -14.75 -0.30 -31.30
N ALA A 22 -13.68 0.21 -30.68
CA ALA A 22 -12.75 -0.60 -29.88
C ALA A 22 -13.01 -0.56 -28.36
N LEU A 23 -14.19 -0.09 -27.90
CA LEU A 23 -14.67 -0.34 -26.54
C LEU A 23 -15.27 -1.74 -26.47
N ARG A 24 -14.37 -2.73 -26.40
CA ARG A 24 -14.66 -4.15 -26.14
C ARG A 24 -15.33 -4.33 -24.76
N PRO A 25 -16.01 -5.46 -24.51
CA PRO A 25 -17.15 -5.63 -23.58
C PRO A 25 -16.83 -5.63 -22.07
N VAL A 26 -15.70 -5.05 -21.64
CA VAL A 26 -15.31 -4.96 -20.22
C VAL A 26 -16.24 -4.02 -19.43
N GLN A 27 -16.80 -3.01 -20.10
CA GLN A 27 -17.60 -1.96 -19.46
C GLN A 27 -18.94 -2.45 -18.90
N LYS A 28 -19.46 -3.62 -19.34
CA LYS A 28 -20.71 -4.18 -18.82
C LYS A 28 -20.54 -4.92 -17.48
N GLN A 29 -19.35 -5.42 -17.17
CA GLN A 29 -19.09 -6.18 -15.94
C GLN A 29 -18.76 -5.26 -14.74
N MET A 30 -18.28 -4.03 -15.00
CA MET A 30 -18.05 -3.01 -13.96
C MET A 30 -19.30 -2.25 -13.52
N GLN A 31 -20.44 -2.45 -14.21
CA GLN A 31 -21.57 -1.51 -14.13
C GLN A 31 -22.22 -1.41 -12.74
N ASN A 32 -21.98 -2.37 -11.84
CA ASN A 32 -22.54 -2.40 -10.47
C ASN A 32 -21.53 -2.83 -9.37
N GLN A 33 -20.21 -2.89 -9.64
CA GLN A 33 -19.25 -3.44 -8.66
C GLN A 33 -19.25 -2.68 -7.33
N CYS A 34 -19.43 -1.35 -7.38
CA CYS A 34 -19.52 -0.50 -6.19
C CYS A 34 -20.95 -0.22 -5.68
N GLN A 35 -21.98 -0.91 -6.20
CA GLN A 35 -23.33 -0.87 -5.60
C GLN A 35 -23.37 -1.78 -4.38
N ILE A 36 -22.73 -1.34 -3.31
CA ILE A 36 -22.59 -2.10 -2.07
C ILE A 36 -23.75 -1.74 -1.14
N GLN A 37 -24.62 -2.72 -0.88
CA GLN A 37 -25.73 -2.57 0.09
C GLN A 37 -25.30 -2.86 1.53
N ARG A 38 -24.20 -3.62 1.71
CA ARG A 38 -23.66 -3.97 3.01
C ARG A 38 -22.14 -4.11 2.93
N ILE A 39 -21.46 -3.43 3.82
CA ILE A 39 -20.02 -3.55 4.07
C ILE A 39 -19.86 -4.38 5.35
N ASN A 40 -18.81 -5.19 5.44
CA ASN A 40 -18.49 -5.98 6.63
C ASN A 40 -17.04 -5.72 7.06
N ALA A 41 -16.76 -5.86 8.36
CA ALA A 41 -15.39 -5.95 8.84
C ALA A 41 -14.83 -7.31 8.40
N LEU A 42 -13.66 -7.30 7.79
CA LEU A 42 -13.02 -8.45 7.19
C LEU A 42 -11.82 -8.90 8.00
N GLU A 43 -11.64 -10.21 8.07
CA GLU A 43 -10.47 -10.91 8.60
C GLU A 43 -9.87 -11.75 7.47
N PRO A 44 -8.59 -12.14 7.57
CA PRO A 44 -8.03 -13.08 6.60
C PRO A 44 -8.80 -14.41 6.61
N ASN A 45 -9.03 -14.99 5.44
CA ASN A 45 -9.78 -16.24 5.27
C ASN A 45 -8.91 -17.41 4.78
N GLU A 46 -7.74 -17.12 4.19
CA GLU A 46 -6.78 -18.12 3.73
C GLU A 46 -5.40 -17.86 4.36
N ARG A 47 -4.65 -18.93 4.60
CA ARG A 47 -3.29 -18.89 5.11
C ARG A 47 -2.42 -19.89 4.36
N VAL A 48 -1.28 -19.42 3.90
CA VAL A 48 -0.26 -20.25 3.27
C VAL A 48 1.00 -20.31 4.14
N GLU A 49 1.33 -21.52 4.57
CA GLU A 49 2.50 -21.83 5.41
C GLU A 49 3.80 -21.87 4.62
N ALA A 50 4.89 -21.53 5.29
CA ALA A 50 6.26 -21.69 4.81
C ALA A 50 7.18 -22.08 5.98
N GLU A 51 8.44 -22.41 5.67
CA GLU A 51 9.43 -22.90 6.64
C GLU A 51 9.69 -21.92 7.79
N ALA A 52 9.78 -20.62 7.50
CA ALA A 52 10.10 -19.58 8.48
C ALA A 52 9.02 -18.50 8.62
N GLY A 53 7.76 -18.87 8.42
CA GLY A 53 6.64 -17.94 8.51
C GLY A 53 5.42 -18.38 7.73
N PHE A 54 4.49 -17.45 7.51
CA PHE A 54 3.30 -17.69 6.71
C PHE A 54 2.79 -16.39 6.10
N THR A 55 1.80 -16.49 5.22
CA THR A 55 1.09 -15.34 4.66
C THR A 55 -0.40 -15.61 4.70
N GLU A 56 -1.13 -14.63 5.22
CA GLU A 56 -2.58 -14.65 5.26
C GLU A 56 -3.13 -13.77 4.14
N PHE A 57 -4.22 -14.22 3.54
CA PHE A 57 -4.91 -13.56 2.44
C PHE A 57 -6.30 -13.15 2.90
N PHE A 58 -6.73 -11.96 2.49
CA PHE A 58 -8.10 -11.53 2.60
C PHE A 58 -8.84 -11.89 1.31
N ASP A 59 -10.12 -12.24 1.40
CA ASP A 59 -10.93 -12.70 0.26
C ASP A 59 -11.02 -11.65 -0.86
N SER A 60 -10.16 -11.75 -1.88
CA SER A 60 -10.17 -10.85 -3.04
C SER A 60 -11.48 -10.92 -3.84
N GLY A 61 -12.28 -11.97 -3.63
CA GLY A 61 -13.63 -12.12 -4.17
C GLY A 61 -14.70 -11.26 -3.48
N ASP A 62 -14.43 -10.70 -2.30
CA ASP A 62 -15.38 -9.83 -1.60
C ASP A 62 -15.66 -8.57 -2.44
N GLN A 63 -16.94 -8.20 -2.54
CA GLN A 63 -17.41 -7.07 -3.34
C GLN A 63 -16.71 -5.74 -2.95
N GLN A 64 -16.32 -5.59 -1.68
CA GLN A 64 -15.59 -4.42 -1.18
C GLN A 64 -14.23 -4.26 -1.87
N PHE A 65 -13.48 -5.35 -2.02
CA PHE A 65 -12.18 -5.36 -2.67
C PHE A 65 -12.31 -5.22 -4.19
N GLN A 66 -13.30 -5.88 -4.79
CA GLN A 66 -13.60 -5.73 -6.22
C GLN A 66 -13.98 -4.28 -6.57
N CYS A 67 -14.76 -3.62 -5.72
CA CYS A 67 -15.11 -2.21 -5.89
C CYS A 67 -13.87 -1.29 -5.77
N ALA A 68 -13.02 -1.52 -4.77
CA ALA A 68 -11.83 -0.71 -4.57
C ALA A 68 -10.69 -1.02 -5.56
N GLY A 69 -10.73 -2.18 -6.22
CA GLY A 69 -9.69 -2.61 -7.15
C GLY A 69 -8.36 -2.96 -6.46
N VAL A 70 -8.44 -3.59 -5.28
CA VAL A 70 -7.27 -3.87 -4.44
C VAL A 70 -7.32 -5.27 -3.83
N GLU A 71 -6.15 -5.78 -3.45
CA GLU A 71 -5.99 -6.98 -2.62
C GLU A 71 -5.20 -6.62 -1.36
N VAL A 72 -5.44 -7.35 -0.26
CA VAL A 72 -4.69 -7.20 0.98
C VAL A 72 -4.17 -8.56 1.43
N ILE A 73 -2.91 -8.59 1.83
CA ILE A 73 -2.27 -9.77 2.44
C ILE A 73 -1.51 -9.35 3.70
N ARG A 74 -1.25 -10.31 4.59
CA ARG A 74 -0.46 -10.12 5.80
C ARG A 74 0.66 -11.14 5.89
N HIS A 75 1.90 -10.67 5.85
CA HIS A 75 3.07 -11.52 6.03
C HIS A 75 3.44 -11.64 7.51
N HIS A 76 3.74 -12.86 7.93
CA HIS A 76 4.32 -13.20 9.22
C HIS A 76 5.67 -13.87 8.98
N ILE A 77 6.76 -13.18 9.33
CA ILE A 77 8.14 -13.64 9.06
C ILE A 77 8.86 -13.81 10.38
N GLN A 78 9.20 -15.05 10.71
CA GLN A 78 9.89 -15.40 11.95
C GLN A 78 11.32 -14.82 11.98
N PRO A 79 11.96 -14.71 13.15
CA PRO A 79 13.38 -14.39 13.25
C PRO A 79 14.22 -15.25 12.31
N GLN A 80 15.14 -14.64 11.57
CA GLN A 80 15.96 -15.29 10.52
C GLN A 80 15.18 -15.83 9.30
N GLY A 81 13.89 -15.50 9.19
CA GLY A 81 13.10 -15.77 8.00
C GLY A 81 13.43 -14.81 6.84
N LEU A 82 13.51 -15.36 5.63
CA LEU A 82 13.71 -14.64 4.37
C LEU A 82 12.49 -14.87 3.47
N LEU A 83 11.70 -13.81 3.26
CA LEU A 83 10.71 -13.77 2.19
C LEU A 83 11.45 -13.77 0.84
N LEU A 84 11.21 -14.80 0.04
CA LEU A 84 11.92 -15.02 -1.20
C LEU A 84 11.72 -13.87 -2.22
N PRO A 85 12.74 -13.58 -3.03
CA PRO A 85 12.66 -12.53 -4.03
C PRO A 85 11.55 -12.80 -5.04
N SER A 86 10.68 -11.82 -5.24
CA SER A 86 9.59 -11.88 -6.22
C SER A 86 9.21 -10.49 -6.73
N TYR A 87 8.64 -10.43 -7.92
CA TYR A 87 8.01 -9.21 -8.47
C TYR A 87 6.51 -9.45 -8.72
N ILE A 88 5.73 -8.39 -8.85
CA ILE A 88 4.27 -8.46 -8.99
C ILE A 88 3.82 -7.55 -10.14
N ASN A 89 2.69 -7.89 -10.78
CA ASN A 89 2.07 -7.09 -11.85
C ASN A 89 1.37 -5.81 -11.36
N THR A 90 1.37 -5.52 -10.07
CA THR A 90 0.72 -4.37 -9.45
C THR A 90 1.73 -3.60 -8.57
N PRO A 91 1.56 -2.29 -8.35
CA PRO A 91 2.29 -1.63 -7.29
C PRO A 91 1.73 -2.06 -5.94
N LEU A 92 2.56 -2.01 -4.91
CA LEU A 92 2.16 -2.35 -3.56
C LEU A 92 2.73 -1.38 -2.54
N ILE A 93 2.01 -1.27 -1.42
CA ILE A 93 2.38 -0.47 -0.26
C ILE A 93 2.33 -1.38 0.98
N ILE A 94 3.42 -1.41 1.72
CA ILE A 94 3.61 -2.27 2.90
C ILE A 94 3.62 -1.39 4.12
N TYR A 95 2.79 -1.70 5.12
CA TYR A 95 2.91 -1.16 6.47
C TYR A 95 3.50 -2.21 7.41
N VAL A 96 4.64 -1.90 8.00
CA VAL A 96 5.29 -2.77 9.00
C VAL A 96 4.58 -2.55 10.34
N LEU A 97 3.70 -3.49 10.70
CA LEU A 97 2.94 -3.45 11.95
C LEU A 97 3.80 -3.79 13.16
N GLN A 98 4.76 -4.71 13.00
CA GLN A 98 5.66 -5.15 14.06
C GLN A 98 6.99 -5.62 13.47
N GLY A 99 8.06 -5.52 14.27
CA GLY A 99 9.37 -6.09 13.95
C GLY A 99 10.25 -5.13 13.15
N SER A 100 11.42 -5.63 12.76
CA SER A 100 12.40 -4.88 11.98
C SER A 100 13.24 -5.83 11.14
N GLY A 101 13.78 -5.35 10.04
CA GLY A 101 14.54 -6.19 9.13
C GLY A 101 15.26 -5.44 8.04
N TYR A 102 15.70 -6.20 7.04
CA TYR A 102 16.26 -5.70 5.80
C TYR A 102 15.32 -5.93 4.64
N GLN A 103 15.22 -4.94 3.78
CA GLN A 103 14.49 -4.99 2.52
C GLN A 103 15.48 -4.75 1.37
N GLY A 104 15.50 -5.68 0.42
CA GLY A 104 16.10 -5.46 -0.89
C GLY A 104 15.00 -5.17 -1.92
N ILE A 105 15.25 -4.18 -2.79
CA ILE A 105 14.42 -3.92 -3.98
C ILE A 105 15.36 -3.76 -5.16
N MET A 106 15.11 -4.55 -6.19
CA MET A 106 15.87 -4.56 -7.43
C MET A 106 15.19 -3.61 -8.41
N LEU A 107 15.76 -2.41 -8.55
CA LEU A 107 15.32 -1.43 -9.54
C LEU A 107 16.01 -1.73 -10.88
N PRO A 108 15.27 -2.08 -11.94
CA PRO A 108 15.87 -2.40 -13.24
C PRO A 108 16.72 -1.24 -13.77
N GLY A 109 17.93 -1.55 -14.24
CA GLY A 109 18.88 -0.57 -14.78
C GLY A 109 19.70 0.19 -13.73
N CYS A 110 19.47 -0.02 -12.43
CA CYS A 110 20.29 0.57 -11.38
C CYS A 110 21.53 -0.29 -11.07
N PRO A 111 22.71 0.33 -10.89
CA PRO A 111 23.96 -0.41 -10.62
C PRO A 111 24.04 -0.91 -9.17
N GLU A 112 24.94 -1.87 -8.92
CA GLU A 112 25.34 -2.30 -7.58
C GLU A 112 26.18 -1.21 -6.89
N THR A 113 25.54 -0.45 -6.01
CA THR A 113 26.18 0.65 -5.28
C THR A 113 26.73 0.24 -3.91
N PHE A 114 26.42 -0.97 -3.43
CA PHE A 114 26.94 -1.52 -2.19
C PHE A 114 27.99 -2.57 -2.54
N GLN A 115 29.23 -2.34 -2.11
CA GLN A 115 30.38 -3.19 -2.47
C GLN A 115 31.38 -3.28 -1.31
N SER A 116 31.97 -4.45 -1.11
CA SER A 116 33.03 -4.66 -0.14
C SER A 116 34.33 -4.05 -0.67
N SER A 117 35.00 -3.19 0.11
CA SER A 117 36.32 -2.65 -0.27
C SER A 117 37.43 -3.66 -0.01
N GLN A 118 38.40 -3.74 -0.92
CA GLN A 118 39.60 -4.58 -0.75
C GLN A 118 40.49 -4.15 0.44
N GLN A 119 40.25 -3.00 1.06
CA GLN A 119 41.11 -2.44 2.13
C GLN A 119 40.68 -2.78 3.57
N LEU A 120 39.51 -3.39 3.80
CA LEU A 120 39.05 -3.83 5.13
C LEU A 120 39.48 -5.29 5.45
N GLN A 121 40.61 -5.72 4.89
CA GLN A 121 41.02 -7.12 4.76
C GLN A 121 41.60 -7.80 6.02
N GLU A 122 41.67 -7.16 7.19
CA GLU A 122 42.51 -7.67 8.29
C GLU A 122 41.80 -8.32 9.49
N SER A 123 40.46 -8.48 9.55
CA SER A 123 39.88 -9.02 10.81
C SER A 123 38.63 -9.91 10.78
N SER A 124 38.04 -10.26 9.63
CA SER A 124 37.06 -11.34 9.56
C SER A 124 37.00 -11.91 8.14
N GLY A 125 36.76 -13.22 8.00
CA GLY A 125 36.83 -13.95 6.73
C GLY A 125 36.20 -13.20 5.54
N SER A 126 36.90 -13.22 4.41
CA SER A 126 36.63 -12.45 3.19
C SER A 126 35.22 -12.67 2.62
N PHE A 127 34.24 -11.89 3.06
CA PHE A 127 32.94 -11.74 2.40
C PHE A 127 33.10 -10.70 1.28
N GLN A 128 33.21 -11.16 0.03
CA GLN A 128 33.31 -10.32 -1.15
C GLN A 128 31.98 -10.36 -1.91
N ASP A 129 31.33 -9.21 -2.03
CA ASP A 129 30.02 -9.12 -2.67
C ASP A 129 29.80 -7.72 -3.29
N ARG A 130 28.83 -7.62 -4.20
CA ARG A 130 28.31 -6.36 -4.76
C ARG A 130 26.82 -6.52 -5.02
N HIS A 131 26.00 -5.61 -4.51
CA HIS A 131 24.56 -5.63 -4.74
C HIS A 131 23.96 -4.21 -4.74
N GLN A 132 22.69 -4.09 -5.12
CA GLN A 132 21.95 -2.84 -4.99
C GLN A 132 21.73 -2.47 -3.50
N LYS A 133 21.31 -1.23 -3.26
CA LYS A 133 21.04 -0.69 -1.92
C LYS A 133 20.00 -1.52 -1.16
N ILE A 134 20.41 -2.07 -0.02
CA ILE A 134 19.53 -2.67 0.98
C ILE A 134 19.08 -1.58 1.96
N ARG A 135 17.84 -1.65 2.42
CA ARG A 135 17.25 -0.69 3.35
C ARG A 135 16.86 -1.40 4.64
N ARG A 136 17.18 -0.78 5.78
CA ARG A 136 16.64 -1.22 7.07
C ARG A 136 15.24 -0.66 7.22
N PHE A 137 14.34 -1.46 7.77
CA PHE A 137 12.99 -1.03 8.14
C PHE A 137 12.66 -1.44 9.57
N GLY A 138 11.66 -0.80 10.16
CA GLY A 138 11.11 -1.13 11.47
C GLY A 138 9.62 -0.82 11.58
N GLU A 139 9.07 -1.05 12.76
CA GLU A 139 7.67 -0.76 13.08
C GLU A 139 7.27 0.67 12.68
N GLY A 140 6.14 0.77 11.97
CA GLY A 140 5.60 2.03 11.48
C GLY A 140 6.15 2.50 10.15
N ASP A 141 7.12 1.80 9.57
CA ASP A 141 7.58 2.09 8.22
C ASP A 141 6.52 1.70 7.20
N VAL A 142 6.27 2.63 6.26
CA VAL A 142 5.55 2.38 5.03
C VAL A 142 6.56 2.24 3.90
N ILE A 143 6.57 1.09 3.21
CA ILE A 143 7.47 0.78 2.10
C ILE A 143 6.66 0.71 0.81
N VAL A 144 7.13 1.39 -0.24
CA VAL A 144 6.46 1.45 -1.55
C VAL A 144 7.28 0.68 -2.57
N ILE A 145 6.65 -0.26 -3.25
CA ILE A 145 7.30 -1.08 -4.28
C ILE A 145 6.53 -0.92 -5.59
N PRO A 146 7.18 -0.44 -6.66
CA PRO A 146 6.53 -0.25 -7.94
C PRO A 146 6.32 -1.58 -8.67
N THR A 147 5.37 -1.60 -9.60
CA THR A 147 5.07 -2.74 -10.47
C THR A 147 6.34 -3.29 -11.13
N GLY A 148 6.50 -4.61 -11.08
CA GLY A 148 7.63 -5.29 -11.72
C GLY A 148 8.97 -5.18 -10.99
N ALA A 149 9.11 -4.35 -9.95
CA ALA A 149 10.33 -4.34 -9.15
C ALA A 149 10.38 -5.56 -8.23
N ALA A 150 11.39 -6.40 -8.41
CA ALA A 150 11.57 -7.56 -7.55
C ALA A 150 12.01 -7.10 -6.15
N HIS A 151 11.57 -7.81 -5.12
CA HIS A 151 11.83 -7.44 -3.74
C HIS A 151 11.88 -8.66 -2.81
N TRP A 152 12.62 -8.55 -1.71
CA TRP A 152 12.74 -9.57 -0.65
C TRP A 152 12.83 -8.91 0.73
N MET A 153 12.37 -9.60 1.77
CA MET A 153 12.42 -9.16 3.16
C MET A 153 13.14 -10.18 4.04
N TYR A 154 14.02 -9.73 4.90
CA TYR A 154 14.71 -10.58 5.87
C TYR A 154 14.53 -10.06 7.29
N ASN A 155 14.21 -10.97 8.21
CA ASN A 155 14.10 -10.66 9.63
C ASN A 155 15.42 -10.88 10.36
N ASP A 156 16.14 -9.78 10.64
CA ASP A 156 17.35 -9.78 11.47
C ASP A 156 17.07 -9.50 12.96
N GLY A 157 15.81 -9.33 13.32
CA GLY A 157 15.35 -9.07 14.69
C GLY A 157 15.03 -10.34 15.48
N GLN A 158 14.64 -10.14 16.74
CA GLN A 158 14.20 -11.22 17.65
C GLN A 158 12.68 -11.42 17.65
N GLN A 159 11.93 -10.42 17.18
CA GLN A 159 10.48 -10.47 17.08
C GLN A 159 10.07 -10.89 15.68
N GLU A 160 8.90 -11.51 15.55
CA GLU A 160 8.28 -11.73 14.26
C GLU A 160 8.00 -10.38 13.57
N ILE A 161 8.27 -10.32 12.26
CA ILE A 161 7.81 -9.21 11.42
C ILE A 161 6.38 -9.50 11.01
N ILE A 162 5.50 -8.55 11.30
CA ILE A 162 4.12 -8.55 10.80
C ILE A 162 3.99 -7.39 9.83
N ALA A 163 3.71 -7.68 8.57
CA ALA A 163 3.62 -6.68 7.51
C ALA A 163 2.28 -6.78 6.79
N VAL A 164 1.49 -5.71 6.81
CA VAL A 164 0.21 -5.61 6.08
C VAL A 164 0.50 -4.97 4.73
N VAL A 165 0.12 -5.64 3.65
CA VAL A 165 0.43 -5.23 2.28
C VAL A 165 -0.86 -4.98 1.52
N LEU A 166 -0.98 -3.81 0.91
CA LEU A 166 -2.03 -3.54 -0.07
C LEU A 166 -1.44 -3.56 -1.48
N LEU A 167 -2.13 -4.25 -2.39
CA LEU A 167 -1.80 -4.35 -3.81
C LEU A 167 -2.92 -3.70 -4.62
N ASP A 168 -2.58 -2.81 -5.56
CA ASP A 168 -3.56 -2.11 -6.39
C ASP A 168 -3.72 -2.79 -7.75
N SER A 169 -4.71 -3.68 -7.85
CA SER A 169 -4.96 -4.51 -9.03
C SER A 169 -5.54 -3.73 -10.20
N THR A 170 -6.15 -2.57 -9.95
CA THR A 170 -6.69 -1.67 -10.99
C THR A 170 -5.75 -0.55 -11.40
N ASN A 171 -4.55 -0.49 -10.81
CA ASN A 171 -3.55 0.50 -11.15
C ASN A 171 -3.22 0.49 -12.64
N SER A 172 -3.04 1.66 -13.25
CA SER A 172 -2.68 1.77 -14.67
C SER A 172 -1.34 1.10 -15.05
N ALA A 173 -0.45 0.87 -14.07
CA ALA A 173 0.78 0.13 -14.29
C ALA A 173 0.55 -1.38 -14.49
N ASN A 174 -0.58 -1.92 -14.03
CA ASN A 174 -0.98 -3.29 -14.30
C ASN A 174 -1.65 -3.39 -15.68
N GLN A 175 -0.90 -3.90 -16.66
CA GLN A 175 -1.36 -4.02 -18.05
C GLN A 175 -1.91 -5.42 -18.40
N LEU A 176 -2.03 -6.31 -17.42
CA LEU A 176 -2.54 -7.66 -17.64
C LEU A 176 -4.07 -7.66 -17.52
N ASP A 177 -4.56 -8.02 -16.35
CA ASP A 177 -5.96 -8.02 -15.94
C ASP A 177 -6.01 -7.78 -14.41
N GLN A 178 -7.20 -7.79 -13.82
CA GLN A 178 -7.37 -7.52 -12.39
C GLN A 178 -6.88 -8.64 -11.47
N LEU A 179 -6.37 -9.76 -12.00
CA LEU A 179 -5.80 -10.83 -11.19
C LEU A 179 -4.38 -10.49 -10.77
N GLN A 180 -4.12 -10.65 -9.48
CA GLN A 180 -2.79 -10.53 -8.92
C GLN A 180 -1.90 -11.70 -9.35
N ARG A 181 -0.67 -11.40 -9.72
CA ARG A 181 0.35 -12.38 -10.08
C ARG A 181 1.66 -12.00 -9.44
N ARG A 182 2.08 -12.81 -8.47
CA ARG A 182 3.45 -12.79 -7.96
C ARG A 182 4.32 -13.67 -8.84
N PHE A 183 5.54 -13.28 -9.14
CA PHE A 183 6.50 -14.06 -9.91
C PHE A 183 7.74 -14.25 -9.05
N PHE A 184 7.93 -15.46 -8.52
CA PHE A 184 9.08 -15.77 -7.68
C PHE A 184 10.33 -15.96 -8.53
N LEU A 185 11.46 -15.51 -8.01
CA LEU A 185 12.79 -15.69 -8.61
C LEU A 185 13.57 -16.85 -7.96
N ALA A 186 12.96 -17.54 -7.00
CA ALA A 186 13.53 -18.66 -6.28
C ALA A 186 12.43 -19.49 -5.60
N GLY A 187 12.76 -20.74 -5.28
CA GLY A 187 11.93 -21.64 -4.46
C GLY A 187 10.82 -22.33 -5.25
N ASN A 188 9.93 -23.03 -4.55
CA ASN A 188 8.75 -23.66 -5.15
C ASN A 188 7.56 -23.51 -4.20
N PRO A 189 6.98 -22.30 -4.14
CA PRO A 189 6.09 -21.92 -3.05
C PRO A 189 4.66 -22.48 -3.20
N LYS A 190 4.36 -23.26 -4.25
CA LYS A 190 3.02 -23.82 -4.46
C LYS A 190 2.71 -24.88 -3.38
N PRO A 191 1.62 -24.71 -2.60
CA PRO A 191 1.22 -25.70 -1.61
C PRO A 191 0.88 -27.03 -2.27
N SER A 192 1.32 -28.13 -1.65
CA SER A 192 0.83 -29.46 -2.05
C SER A 192 -0.62 -29.60 -1.58
N GLY A 193 -1.59 -29.50 -2.49
CA GLY A 193 -2.99 -29.84 -2.22
C GLY A 193 -3.98 -28.68 -2.02
N SER A 194 -3.64 -27.42 -2.33
CA SER A 194 -4.66 -26.36 -2.44
C SER A 194 -5.28 -26.35 -3.84
N GLU A 195 -6.62 -26.34 -3.89
CA GLU A 195 -7.41 -26.15 -5.12
C GLU A 195 -7.62 -24.66 -5.44
N THR A 196 -7.04 -23.73 -4.67
CA THR A 196 -7.07 -22.29 -4.94
C THR A 196 -6.11 -21.96 -6.09
N PRO A 197 -6.60 -21.63 -7.30
CA PRO A 197 -5.76 -21.65 -8.50
C PRO A 197 -4.82 -20.45 -8.66
N GLU A 198 -4.87 -19.41 -7.82
CA GLU A 198 -4.40 -18.07 -8.22
C GLU A 198 -3.38 -17.38 -7.28
N GLU A 199 -3.21 -17.76 -6.02
CA GLU A 199 -2.57 -16.84 -5.05
C GLU A 199 -1.04 -16.98 -4.91
N ILE A 200 -0.46 -18.13 -5.25
CA ILE A 200 1.00 -18.34 -5.19
C ILE A 200 1.51 -18.98 -6.48
N SER A 201 2.05 -18.13 -7.36
CA SER A 201 2.77 -18.56 -8.56
C SER A 201 4.06 -19.27 -8.20
N ARG A 202 4.59 -20.04 -9.15
CA ARG A 202 5.86 -20.76 -8.99
C ARG A 202 7.05 -19.89 -9.39
N ASP A 203 8.24 -20.38 -9.11
CA ASP A 203 9.48 -19.79 -9.62
C ASP A 203 9.51 -19.76 -11.16
N ILE A 204 9.89 -18.63 -11.73
CA ILE A 204 10.02 -18.42 -13.17
C ILE A 204 11.02 -19.38 -13.82
N PHE A 205 12.07 -19.83 -13.11
CA PHE A 205 13.09 -20.72 -13.65
C PHE A 205 12.56 -22.12 -13.97
N LEU A 206 11.44 -22.53 -13.35
CA LEU A 206 10.76 -23.78 -13.67
C LEU A 206 10.24 -23.82 -15.11
N GLY A 207 9.96 -22.67 -15.72
CA GLY A 207 9.43 -22.57 -17.07
C GLY A 207 10.49 -22.71 -18.18
N PHE A 208 11.78 -22.60 -17.85
CA PHE A 208 12.87 -22.65 -18.83
C PHE A 208 13.47 -24.05 -18.97
N ASP A 209 13.97 -24.36 -20.17
CA ASP A 209 14.83 -25.53 -20.36
C ASP A 209 16.13 -25.36 -19.57
N VAL A 210 16.62 -26.43 -18.97
CA VAL A 210 17.82 -26.38 -18.13
C VAL A 210 19.07 -25.97 -18.94
N ASN A 211 19.15 -26.34 -20.22
CA ASN A 211 20.28 -25.91 -21.07
C ASN A 211 20.20 -24.42 -21.38
N MET A 212 18.99 -23.86 -21.56
CA MET A 212 18.82 -22.41 -21.69
C MET A 212 19.37 -21.68 -20.46
N ILE A 213 19.07 -22.16 -19.25
CA ILE A 213 19.59 -21.56 -18.01
C ILE A 213 21.12 -21.66 -17.96
N LYS A 214 21.69 -22.82 -18.24
CA LYS A 214 23.15 -23.01 -18.24
C LYS A 214 23.86 -22.09 -19.21
N ASP A 215 23.35 -21.99 -20.43
CA ASP A 215 23.95 -21.19 -21.48
C ASP A 215 23.82 -19.69 -21.18
N ALA A 216 22.67 -19.26 -20.63
CA ALA A 216 22.43 -17.86 -20.28
C ALA A 216 23.29 -17.39 -19.10
N PHE A 217 23.46 -18.23 -18.06
CA PHE A 217 24.21 -17.87 -16.84
C PHE A 217 25.68 -18.34 -16.86
N ILE A 218 26.09 -19.14 -17.84
CA ILE A 218 27.42 -19.76 -17.95
C ILE A 218 27.74 -20.55 -16.67
N ILE A 219 26.87 -21.50 -16.34
CA ILE A 219 26.95 -22.35 -15.14
C ILE A 219 26.83 -23.83 -15.47
N ASP A 220 27.22 -24.68 -14.54
CA ASP A 220 27.08 -26.12 -14.66
C ASP A 220 25.61 -26.58 -14.51
N GLN A 221 25.37 -27.85 -14.89
CA GLN A 221 24.04 -28.47 -14.86
C GLN A 221 23.42 -28.47 -13.46
N GLU A 222 24.20 -28.82 -12.45
CA GLU A 222 23.70 -28.96 -11.08
C GLU A 222 23.26 -27.59 -10.54
N THR A 223 24.04 -26.54 -10.80
CA THR A 223 23.69 -25.17 -10.42
C THR A 223 22.44 -24.67 -11.16
N ALA A 224 22.29 -24.98 -12.45
CA ALA A 224 21.08 -24.64 -13.20
C ALA A 224 19.83 -25.39 -12.70
N GLU A 225 19.96 -26.66 -12.32
CA GLU A 225 18.87 -27.44 -11.73
C GLU A 225 18.46 -26.90 -10.34
N LYS A 226 19.43 -26.42 -9.55
CA LYS A 226 19.17 -25.73 -8.28
C LYS A 226 18.31 -24.47 -8.47
N LEU A 227 18.55 -23.67 -9.51
CA LEU A 227 17.71 -22.51 -9.81
C LEU A 227 16.25 -22.90 -10.05
N GLN A 228 15.97 -24.08 -10.61
CA GLN A 228 14.60 -24.53 -10.82
C GLN A 228 13.87 -24.95 -9.54
N SER A 229 14.58 -25.21 -8.43
CA SER A 229 13.99 -25.51 -7.12
C SER A 229 12.89 -26.59 -7.11
N LYS A 230 12.92 -27.56 -8.04
CA LYS A 230 11.81 -28.52 -8.29
C LYS A 230 11.38 -29.29 -7.05
N ASP A 231 12.34 -29.68 -6.22
CA ASP A 231 12.13 -30.48 -5.00
C ASP A 231 12.10 -29.64 -3.72
N ASP A 232 12.17 -28.30 -3.82
CA ASP A 232 12.08 -27.42 -2.67
C ASP A 232 10.64 -27.42 -2.12
N LYS A 233 10.51 -27.63 -0.80
CA LYS A 233 9.24 -27.68 -0.07
C LYS A 233 9.16 -26.64 1.05
N ARG A 234 10.12 -25.72 1.12
CA ARG A 234 10.21 -24.72 2.19
C ARG A 234 9.20 -23.57 2.03
N GLY A 235 8.53 -23.47 0.89
CA GLY A 235 7.54 -22.41 0.64
C GLY A 235 8.17 -21.09 0.21
N HIS A 236 7.46 -19.98 0.41
CA HIS A 236 7.88 -18.62 0.02
C HIS A 236 8.67 -17.85 1.08
N ILE A 237 8.79 -18.38 2.30
CA ILE A 237 9.56 -17.80 3.41
C ILE A 237 10.48 -18.89 3.97
N VAL A 238 11.79 -18.73 3.77
CA VAL A 238 12.80 -19.74 4.12
C VAL A 238 13.61 -19.33 5.35
N MET A 239 14.11 -20.30 6.10
CA MET A 239 14.96 -20.09 7.27
C MET A 239 16.42 -19.87 6.84
N VAL A 240 17.09 -18.86 7.40
CA VAL A 240 18.51 -18.60 7.17
C VAL A 240 19.32 -18.94 8.43
N GLU A 241 19.67 -20.23 8.59
CA GLU A 241 20.24 -20.79 9.83
C GLU A 241 21.47 -20.07 10.41
N ARG A 242 22.29 -19.43 9.56
CA ARG A 242 23.55 -18.78 9.95
C ARG A 242 23.46 -17.25 9.99
N GLY A 243 22.26 -16.71 9.84
CA GLY A 243 22.02 -15.30 9.61
C GLY A 243 22.42 -14.88 8.18
N LEU A 244 21.66 -13.94 7.63
CA LEU A 244 21.93 -13.40 6.30
C LEU A 244 23.17 -12.49 6.33
N GLN A 245 24.17 -12.81 5.50
CA GLN A 245 25.35 -11.96 5.31
C GLN A 245 25.11 -11.03 4.13
N VAL A 246 25.18 -9.72 4.37
CA VAL A 246 25.03 -8.66 3.35
C VAL A 246 26.01 -7.53 3.61
N ILE A 247 26.38 -6.79 2.57
CA ILE A 247 27.15 -5.56 2.74
C ILE A 247 26.20 -4.48 3.24
N GLN A 248 26.54 -3.87 4.35
CA GLN A 248 25.81 -2.71 4.87
C GLN A 248 26.76 -1.69 5.50
N PRO A 249 26.49 -0.39 5.35
CA PRO A 249 27.20 0.63 6.10
C PRO A 249 27.08 0.37 7.60
N PRO A 250 28.13 0.60 8.40
CA PRO A 250 28.02 0.51 9.85
C PRO A 250 26.95 1.51 10.35
N ILE A 251 26.07 1.05 11.24
CA ILE A 251 25.06 1.89 11.88
C ILE A 251 25.80 2.93 12.75
N ARG A 252 25.94 4.16 12.24
CA ARG A 252 26.42 5.30 13.05
C ARG A 252 25.22 5.96 13.71
N PHE A 253 25.14 5.93 15.03
CA PHE A 253 24.21 6.70 15.84
C PHE A 253 24.64 8.17 15.87
N GLU A 254 24.52 8.87 14.76
CA GLU A 254 24.49 10.34 14.75
C GLU A 254 23.11 10.76 14.25
N PRO A 255 22.38 11.65 14.96
CA PRO A 255 21.13 12.18 14.49
C PRO A 255 21.41 12.99 13.22
N ARG A 256 21.21 12.38 12.06
CA ARG A 256 21.33 13.04 10.77
C ARG A 256 20.15 14.01 10.64
N GLN A 257 20.37 15.25 11.07
CA GLN A 257 19.63 16.36 10.48
C GLN A 257 19.97 16.33 8.99
N GLU A 258 19.05 15.81 8.17
CA GLU A 258 19.11 15.93 6.72
C GLU A 258 18.87 17.39 6.35
N GLN A 259 19.86 18.23 6.62
CA GLN A 259 19.90 19.60 6.15
C GLN A 259 20.40 19.52 4.71
N TYR A 260 19.45 19.50 3.76
CA TYR A 260 19.73 19.68 2.34
C TYR A 260 20.37 21.06 2.15
N ALA A 261 21.71 21.11 2.20
CA ALA A 261 22.44 22.23 1.65
C ALA A 261 22.36 22.12 0.11
N PRO A 262 21.89 23.14 -0.63
CA PRO A 262 21.97 23.14 -2.07
C PRO A 262 23.45 23.28 -2.47
N GLY A 263 24.12 22.16 -2.68
CA GLY A 263 25.46 22.11 -3.26
C GLY A 263 25.39 22.48 -4.74
N GLN A 264 26.00 23.60 -5.11
CA GLN A 264 26.29 23.93 -6.49
C GLN A 264 27.29 22.92 -7.07
N GLY A 265 26.97 22.32 -8.22
CA GLY A 265 27.96 21.85 -9.19
C GLY A 265 28.26 20.35 -9.23
N ALA A 266 27.35 19.56 -9.80
CA ALA A 266 27.61 18.43 -10.71
C ALA A 266 26.24 17.94 -11.23
N ALA A 267 26.14 17.50 -12.47
CA ALA A 267 24.93 16.81 -12.92
C ALA A 267 24.89 15.43 -12.22
N ASN A 268 23.93 15.22 -11.32
CA ASN A 268 23.76 13.94 -10.61
C ASN A 268 23.50 12.81 -11.62
N GLY A 269 24.15 11.66 -11.45
CA GLY A 269 23.89 10.47 -12.24
C GLY A 269 22.56 9.79 -11.89
N VAL A 270 22.20 8.74 -12.64
CA VAL A 270 20.95 7.98 -12.41
C VAL A 270 21.03 7.22 -11.07
N GLU A 271 22.24 6.82 -10.67
CA GLU A 271 22.56 6.19 -9.40
C GLU A 271 22.24 7.07 -8.18
N GLU A 272 22.37 8.40 -8.33
CA GLU A 272 22.13 9.39 -7.27
C GLU A 272 20.73 10.02 -7.32
N THR A 273 19.92 9.70 -8.32
CA THR A 273 18.57 10.27 -8.52
C THR A 273 17.48 9.21 -8.37
N ILE A 274 17.18 8.47 -9.44
CA ILE A 274 16.07 7.51 -9.47
C ILE A 274 16.42 6.26 -8.64
N CYS A 275 17.66 5.78 -8.72
CA CYS A 275 18.11 4.56 -8.04
C CYS A 275 18.30 4.70 -6.52
N SER A 276 18.57 5.92 -6.05
CA SER A 276 18.78 6.24 -4.64
C SER A 276 17.52 6.72 -3.93
N GLY A 277 16.42 6.90 -4.68
CA GLY A 277 15.16 7.49 -4.22
C GLY A 277 14.65 6.91 -2.91
N GLN A 278 14.04 7.78 -2.10
CA GLN A 278 13.33 7.38 -0.89
C GLN A 278 12.05 6.63 -1.28
N ILE A 279 11.89 5.46 -0.68
CA ILE A 279 10.75 4.55 -0.90
C ILE A 279 10.16 4.03 0.41
N THR A 280 10.69 4.53 1.53
CA THR A 280 10.30 4.15 2.88
C THR A 280 10.06 5.42 3.68
N TYR A 281 9.01 5.45 4.48
CA TYR A 281 8.69 6.56 5.37
C TYR A 281 8.06 6.04 6.66
N ASN A 282 8.59 6.43 7.82
CA ASN A 282 7.98 6.06 9.10
C ASN A 282 6.76 6.95 9.38
N ILE A 283 5.55 6.37 9.30
CA ILE A 283 4.29 7.09 9.48
C ILE A 283 3.82 7.12 10.94
N ASN A 284 4.48 6.37 11.83
CA ASN A 284 4.13 6.28 13.26
C ASN A 284 4.67 7.45 14.11
N ASP A 285 5.54 8.31 13.56
CA ASP A 285 6.12 9.44 14.30
C ASP A 285 5.07 10.53 14.61
N ALA A 286 4.59 10.53 15.85
CA ALA A 286 3.62 11.51 16.35
C ALA A 286 4.16 12.95 16.34
N SER A 287 5.48 13.16 16.34
CA SER A 287 6.07 14.51 16.25
C SER A 287 5.90 15.14 14.87
N ARG A 288 5.55 14.34 13.86
CA ARG A 288 5.29 14.75 12.47
C ARG A 288 3.81 14.83 12.13
N ALA A 289 2.92 14.69 13.12
CA ALA A 289 1.47 14.75 12.98
C ALA A 289 1.02 15.96 12.14
N ASP A 290 0.23 15.70 11.08
CA ASP A 290 -0.40 16.78 10.30
C ASP A 290 -1.53 17.44 11.08
N ILE A 291 -2.20 16.64 11.92
CA ILE A 291 -3.27 17.09 12.80
C ILE A 291 -3.02 16.45 14.17
N TYR A 292 -3.00 17.27 15.21
CA TYR A 292 -2.76 16.84 16.59
C TYR A 292 -3.68 17.59 17.55
N ASN A 293 -4.22 16.85 18.52
CA ASN A 293 -4.89 17.40 19.69
C ASN A 293 -4.65 16.45 20.88
N ALA A 294 -4.02 16.95 21.94
CA ALA A 294 -3.56 16.14 23.08
C ALA A 294 -4.67 15.29 23.72
N ASP A 295 -5.89 15.79 23.76
CA ASP A 295 -7.03 15.12 24.40
C ASP A 295 -7.80 14.21 23.44
N VAL A 296 -7.50 14.26 22.14
CA VAL A 296 -8.30 13.60 21.09
C VAL A 296 -7.47 12.58 20.33
N GLY A 297 -6.25 12.91 19.93
CA GLY A 297 -5.42 12.05 19.10
C GLY A 297 -4.63 12.80 18.03
N TRP A 298 -4.09 12.06 17.08
CA TRP A 298 -3.27 12.58 15.98
C TRP A 298 -3.42 11.78 14.69
N THR A 299 -3.14 12.41 13.56
CA THR A 299 -3.11 11.76 12.25
C THR A 299 -1.90 12.19 11.43
N ASN A 300 -1.31 11.24 10.71
CA ASN A 300 -0.29 11.44 9.69
C ASN A 300 -0.83 10.98 8.34
N ASN A 301 -0.88 11.87 7.37
CA ASN A 301 -1.14 11.56 5.97
C ASN A 301 0.18 11.42 5.24
N LEU A 302 0.35 10.32 4.52
CA LEU A 302 1.51 10.00 3.70
C LEU A 302 1.09 10.06 2.23
N ASN A 303 1.62 11.05 1.52
CA ASN A 303 1.37 11.35 0.11
C ASN A 303 2.67 11.70 -0.62
N SER A 304 2.59 12.04 -1.90
CA SER A 304 3.75 12.35 -2.74
C SER A 304 4.60 13.54 -2.26
N TYR A 305 4.04 14.46 -1.45
CA TYR A 305 4.82 15.55 -0.86
C TYR A 305 5.79 15.08 0.23
N LYS A 306 5.47 13.98 0.92
CA LYS A 306 6.34 13.36 1.95
C LYS A 306 7.19 12.23 1.41
N LEU A 307 6.68 11.49 0.42
CA LEU A 307 7.36 10.36 -0.20
C LEU A 307 7.10 10.34 -1.72
N PRO A 308 7.99 10.95 -2.55
CA PRO A 308 7.72 11.22 -3.96
C PRO A 308 7.34 10.02 -4.83
N ILE A 309 7.82 8.80 -4.51
CA ILE A 309 7.45 7.59 -5.26
C ILE A 309 5.94 7.33 -5.27
N LEU A 310 5.19 7.84 -4.28
CA LEU A 310 3.74 7.73 -4.22
C LEU A 310 3.04 8.39 -5.41
N GLN A 311 3.64 9.42 -6.01
CA GLN A 311 3.12 10.00 -7.25
C GLN A 311 3.17 9.00 -8.41
N MET A 312 4.21 8.17 -8.46
CA MET A 312 4.37 7.17 -9.53
C MET A 312 3.39 6.02 -9.37
N VAL A 313 3.19 5.55 -8.14
CA VAL A 313 2.29 4.42 -7.87
C VAL A 313 0.83 4.86 -7.69
N GLN A 314 0.55 6.16 -7.55
CA GLN A 314 -0.78 6.71 -7.29
C GLN A 314 -1.44 6.11 -6.04
N LEU A 315 -0.65 5.91 -4.97
CA LEU A 315 -1.11 5.37 -3.69
C LEU A 315 -0.78 6.33 -2.55
N GLY A 316 -1.49 6.21 -1.44
CA GLY A 316 -1.22 6.96 -0.23
C GLY A 316 -1.56 6.15 1.02
N ALA A 317 -1.29 6.73 2.19
CA ALA A 317 -1.68 6.13 3.47
C ALA A 317 -2.02 7.21 4.50
N GLU A 318 -2.84 6.85 5.49
CA GLU A 318 -3.15 7.65 6.66
C GLU A 318 -2.94 6.80 7.91
N ARG A 319 -2.08 7.25 8.82
CA ARG A 319 -1.97 6.71 10.17
C ARG A 319 -2.78 7.57 11.10
N GLY A 320 -3.66 6.96 11.90
CA GLY A 320 -4.46 7.69 12.88
C GLY A 320 -4.47 7.03 14.25
N VAL A 321 -4.39 7.86 15.28
CA VAL A 321 -4.53 7.47 16.69
C VAL A 321 -5.59 8.34 17.30
N LEU A 322 -6.61 7.70 17.89
CA LEU A 322 -7.66 8.36 18.65
C LEU A 322 -7.59 7.90 20.09
N ASN A 323 -7.66 8.86 20.99
CA ASN A 323 -7.85 8.63 22.41
C ASN A 323 -9.26 8.12 22.70
N ARG A 324 -9.49 7.71 23.94
CA ARG A 324 -10.78 7.22 24.42
C ARG A 324 -11.96 8.09 23.95
N ASN A 325 -12.93 7.45 23.30
CA ASN A 325 -14.19 8.07 22.86
C ASN A 325 -14.04 9.27 21.91
N ALA A 326 -12.83 9.55 21.42
CA ALA A 326 -12.57 10.61 20.46
C ALA A 326 -13.22 10.29 19.11
N LEU A 327 -13.60 11.35 18.38
CA LEU A 327 -14.26 11.23 17.09
C LEU A 327 -13.42 11.87 15.99
N VAL A 328 -13.46 11.28 14.81
CA VAL A 328 -13.13 11.98 13.56
C VAL A 328 -14.44 12.51 13.00
N THR A 329 -14.43 13.75 12.52
CA THR A 329 -15.57 14.37 11.83
C THR A 329 -16.08 13.44 10.74
N PRO A 330 -17.40 13.29 10.54
CA PRO A 330 -17.89 12.58 9.36
C PRO A 330 -17.34 13.23 8.09
N TYR A 331 -16.87 12.44 7.14
CA TYR A 331 -16.23 12.93 5.94
C TYR A 331 -16.40 11.97 4.77
N TRP A 332 -16.23 12.46 3.54
CA TRP A 332 -16.09 11.62 2.36
C TRP A 332 -14.80 11.95 1.61
N ILE A 333 -14.32 11.00 0.82
CA ILE A 333 -13.15 11.18 -0.04
C ILE A 333 -13.59 11.21 -1.49
N SER A 334 -13.23 12.28 -2.20
CA SER A 334 -13.73 12.50 -3.55
C SER A 334 -12.91 11.88 -4.67
N ASN A 335 -11.73 11.32 -4.40
CA ASN A 335 -10.80 10.86 -5.44
C ASN A 335 -10.03 9.56 -5.10
N ALA A 336 -10.45 8.82 -4.07
CA ALA A 336 -9.81 7.56 -3.67
C ALA A 336 -10.77 6.67 -2.88
N HIS A 337 -10.53 5.35 -2.92
CA HIS A 337 -11.02 4.41 -1.93
C HIS A 337 -10.11 4.41 -0.70
N ALA A 338 -10.64 3.91 0.41
CA ALA A 338 -9.90 3.65 1.64
C ALA A 338 -9.90 2.16 1.96
N VAL A 339 -8.76 1.61 2.36
CA VAL A 339 -8.73 0.34 3.06
C VAL A 339 -8.20 0.58 4.46
N LEU A 340 -9.09 0.56 5.44
CA LEU A 340 -8.77 0.84 6.83
C LEU A 340 -8.51 -0.47 7.57
N TYR A 341 -7.34 -0.60 8.19
CA TYR A 341 -6.95 -1.74 9.03
C TYR A 341 -6.69 -1.25 10.46
N VAL A 342 -7.33 -1.87 11.45
CA VAL A 342 -7.15 -1.52 12.87
C VAL A 342 -5.91 -2.22 13.41
N THR A 343 -4.95 -1.42 13.87
CA THR A 343 -3.66 -1.90 14.38
C THR A 343 -3.66 -2.09 15.89
N ARG A 344 -4.53 -1.39 16.62
CA ARG A 344 -4.72 -1.57 18.07
C ARG A 344 -6.06 -1.04 18.54
N GLY A 345 -6.67 -1.75 19.49
CA GLY A 345 -7.92 -1.31 20.12
C GLY A 345 -9.12 -1.48 19.19
N ASN A 346 -10.12 -0.61 19.32
CA ASN A 346 -11.34 -0.74 18.54
C ASN A 346 -12.06 0.60 18.33
N MET A 347 -12.91 0.67 17.30
CA MET A 347 -13.72 1.85 17.04
C MET A 347 -15.05 1.50 16.39
N ARG A 348 -16.07 2.29 16.70
CA ARG A 348 -17.34 2.28 15.97
C ARG A 348 -17.15 3.04 14.66
N LEU A 349 -17.48 2.38 13.55
CA LEU A 349 -17.53 3.00 12.24
C LEU A 349 -18.98 3.06 11.75
N GLN A 350 -19.30 4.14 11.06
CA GLN A 350 -20.52 4.27 10.27
C GLN A 350 -20.13 4.67 8.87
N ILE A 351 -20.55 3.88 7.88
CA ILE A 351 -20.29 4.15 6.47
C ILE A 351 -21.64 4.26 5.76
N VAL A 352 -21.86 5.37 5.06
CA VAL A 352 -23.12 5.74 4.43
C VAL A 352 -22.92 5.87 2.92
N ASN A 353 -23.80 5.24 2.14
CA ASN A 353 -23.79 5.29 0.68
C ASN A 353 -24.56 6.51 0.13
N ASP A 354 -24.69 6.59 -1.19
CA ASP A 354 -25.41 7.64 -1.91
C ASP A 354 -26.94 7.62 -1.71
N GLU A 355 -27.50 6.50 -1.26
CA GLU A 355 -28.91 6.39 -0.85
C GLU A 355 -29.16 6.91 0.57
N GLY A 356 -28.12 7.36 1.29
CA GLY A 356 -28.23 7.78 2.69
C GLY A 356 -28.38 6.61 3.67
N GLN A 357 -28.15 5.38 3.23
CA GLN A 357 -28.24 4.19 4.07
C GLN A 357 -26.88 3.89 4.73
N ALA A 358 -26.91 3.56 6.02
CA ALA A 358 -25.74 3.09 6.73
C ALA A 358 -25.42 1.64 6.34
N VAL A 359 -24.63 1.48 5.28
CA VAL A 359 -24.18 0.17 4.75
C VAL A 359 -23.17 -0.51 5.67
N PHE A 360 -22.56 0.23 6.60
CA PHE A 360 -21.83 -0.30 7.76
C PHE A 360 -22.20 0.51 9.00
N ASN A 361 -22.47 -0.16 10.12
CA ASN A 361 -22.72 0.48 11.41
C ASN A 361 -22.37 -0.50 12.54
N ASP A 362 -21.07 -0.76 12.72
CA ASP A 362 -20.57 -1.74 13.68
C ASP A 362 -19.25 -1.29 14.30
N VAL A 363 -18.72 -2.10 15.22
CA VAL A 363 -17.40 -1.94 15.82
C VAL A 363 -16.41 -2.79 15.05
N ILE A 364 -15.33 -2.15 14.59
CA ILE A 364 -14.17 -2.83 14.03
C ILE A 364 -13.08 -3.00 15.10
N GLN A 365 -12.50 -4.20 15.17
CA GLN A 365 -11.54 -4.63 16.18
C GLN A 365 -10.12 -4.71 15.59
N GLU A 366 -9.12 -4.79 16.47
CA GLU A 366 -7.73 -5.05 16.10
C GLU A 366 -7.58 -6.27 15.18
N GLY A 367 -6.78 -6.11 14.12
CA GLY A 367 -6.55 -7.15 13.13
C GLY A 367 -7.58 -7.21 12.00
N GLN A 368 -8.72 -6.52 12.15
CA GLN A 368 -9.75 -6.43 11.11
C GLN A 368 -9.53 -5.24 10.19
N LEU A 369 -10.06 -5.34 8.97
CA LEU A 369 -10.12 -4.23 8.02
C LEU A 369 -11.53 -3.97 7.48
N VAL A 370 -11.71 -2.79 6.88
CA VAL A 370 -12.91 -2.44 6.13
C VAL A 370 -12.54 -1.55 4.95
N VAL A 371 -13.25 -1.69 3.84
CA VAL A 371 -13.11 -0.79 2.69
C VAL A 371 -14.14 0.33 2.80
N VAL A 372 -13.70 1.58 2.64
CA VAL A 372 -14.59 2.73 2.46
C VAL A 372 -14.50 3.17 1.00
N PRO A 373 -15.53 2.92 0.17
CA PRO A 373 -15.51 3.35 -1.21
C PRO A 373 -15.43 4.87 -1.37
N GLN A 374 -14.91 5.33 -2.50
CA GLN A 374 -14.92 6.74 -2.87
C GLN A 374 -16.33 7.33 -2.73
N ASN A 375 -16.42 8.57 -2.23
CA ASN A 375 -17.63 9.32 -1.93
C ASN A 375 -18.56 8.77 -0.85
N PHE A 376 -18.32 7.58 -0.31
CA PHE A 376 -19.09 7.11 0.85
C PHE A 376 -18.70 7.97 2.06
N VAL A 377 -19.70 8.33 2.86
CA VAL A 377 -19.47 9.15 4.06
C VAL A 377 -19.10 8.21 5.21
N VAL A 378 -17.96 8.46 5.86
CA VAL A 378 -17.50 7.70 7.01
C VAL A 378 -17.39 8.57 8.25
N GLY A 379 -17.97 8.07 9.35
CA GLY A 379 -17.75 8.58 10.71
C GLY A 379 -17.01 7.55 11.55
N LYS A 380 -16.07 8.02 12.39
CA LYS A 380 -15.25 7.15 13.25
C LYS A 380 -15.34 7.64 14.71
N GLN A 381 -15.57 6.72 15.63
CA GLN A 381 -15.51 6.98 17.06
C GLN A 381 -14.73 5.88 17.77
N ALA A 382 -13.64 6.25 18.44
CA ALA A 382 -12.83 5.30 19.20
C ALA A 382 -13.59 4.71 20.40
N GLY A 383 -13.26 3.47 20.75
CA GLY A 383 -13.76 2.81 21.95
C GLY A 383 -13.19 3.39 23.25
N ASN A 384 -13.43 2.67 24.35
CA ASN A 384 -13.01 3.10 25.68
C ASN A 384 -11.49 3.09 25.87
N GLU A 385 -10.76 2.29 25.10
CA GLU A 385 -9.30 2.15 25.18
C GLU A 385 -8.58 3.00 24.12
N GLY A 386 -9.32 3.78 23.33
CA GLY A 386 -8.81 4.43 22.14
C GLY A 386 -8.73 3.46 20.96
N CYS A 387 -8.24 3.95 19.82
CA CYS A 387 -8.07 3.16 18.62
C CYS A 387 -6.88 3.65 17.80
N GLN A 388 -6.18 2.72 17.18
CA GLN A 388 -5.10 2.98 16.24
C GLN A 388 -5.40 2.26 14.93
N TRP A 389 -5.23 2.96 13.80
CA TRP A 389 -5.40 2.37 12.48
C TRP A 389 -4.38 2.89 11.48
N ILE A 390 -4.19 2.11 10.41
CA ILE A 390 -3.61 2.52 9.15
C ILE A 390 -4.71 2.46 8.09
N SER A 391 -4.78 3.45 7.20
CA SER A 391 -5.69 3.45 6.07
C SER A 391 -4.90 3.63 4.79
N PHE A 392 -4.85 2.61 3.95
CA PHE A 392 -4.30 2.73 2.60
C PHE A 392 -5.30 3.47 1.70
N ARG A 393 -4.79 4.20 0.72
CA ARG A 393 -5.55 5.06 -0.18
C ARG A 393 -5.17 4.76 -1.62
N THR A 394 -6.15 4.60 -2.50
CA THR A 394 -5.94 4.34 -3.94
C THR A 394 -5.66 5.62 -4.74
N ASN A 395 -5.07 6.62 -4.08
CA ASN A 395 -4.60 7.88 -4.67
C ASN A 395 -3.56 8.47 -3.71
N ASP A 396 -2.52 9.13 -4.23
CA ASP A 396 -1.51 9.76 -3.40
C ASP A 396 -1.99 11.08 -2.79
N ASN A 397 -2.70 11.90 -3.56
CA ASN A 397 -3.18 13.21 -3.13
C ASN A 397 -4.67 13.19 -2.81
N VAL A 398 -5.02 12.51 -1.73
CA VAL A 398 -6.41 12.33 -1.27
C VAL A 398 -7.09 13.66 -0.92
N MET A 399 -8.30 13.85 -1.44
CA MET A 399 -9.17 14.99 -1.15
C MET A 399 -10.32 14.55 -0.25
N ALA A 400 -10.16 14.79 1.05
CA ALA A 400 -11.18 14.53 2.06
C ALA A 400 -12.01 15.78 2.36
N ASN A 401 -13.32 15.64 2.44
CA ASN A 401 -14.28 16.72 2.71
C ASN A 401 -15.01 16.45 4.03
N ALA A 402 -14.78 17.31 5.02
CA ALA A 402 -15.43 17.20 6.32
C ALA A 402 -16.88 17.68 6.29
N LEU A 403 -17.76 17.04 7.06
CA LEU A 403 -19.16 17.46 7.25
C LEU A 403 -19.37 18.31 8.49
N ALA A 404 -18.53 18.18 9.52
CA ALA A 404 -18.55 19.01 10.72
C ALA A 404 -17.18 19.60 11.04
N GLY A 405 -17.14 20.66 11.85
CA GLY A 405 -15.92 21.38 12.23
C GLY A 405 -15.59 22.58 11.32
N GLN A 406 -14.44 23.22 11.56
CA GLN A 406 -14.08 24.50 10.93
C GLN A 406 -13.91 24.45 9.41
N ILE A 407 -13.51 23.29 8.88
CA ILE A 407 -13.25 23.12 7.44
C ILE A 407 -14.40 22.38 6.73
N SER A 408 -15.58 22.32 7.37
CA SER A 408 -16.68 21.51 6.87
C SER A 408 -17.44 22.13 5.71
N ALA A 409 -18.02 21.26 4.87
CA ALA A 409 -18.98 21.64 3.85
C ALA A 409 -20.21 22.37 4.43
N ILE A 410 -20.66 21.98 5.64
CA ILE A 410 -21.74 22.68 6.35
C ILE A 410 -21.35 24.11 6.67
N ARG A 411 -20.09 24.34 7.08
CA ARG A 411 -19.60 25.70 7.35
C ARG A 411 -19.43 26.54 6.07
N ALA A 412 -19.16 25.90 4.93
CA ALA A 412 -19.04 26.57 3.65
C ALA A 412 -20.39 27.08 3.09
N MET A 413 -21.52 26.47 3.45
CA MET A 413 -22.84 26.91 3.01
C MET A 413 -23.31 28.20 3.72
N PRO A 414 -23.97 29.16 3.02
CA PRO A 414 -24.59 30.31 3.68
C PRO A 414 -25.59 29.88 4.76
N VAL A 415 -25.68 30.65 5.85
CA VAL A 415 -26.57 30.35 6.99
C VAL A 415 -28.02 30.23 6.53
N ASP A 416 -28.44 31.12 5.65
CA ASP A 416 -29.80 31.14 5.14
C ASP A 416 -30.13 29.92 4.25
N VAL A 417 -29.12 29.37 3.54
CA VAL A 417 -29.29 28.10 2.80
C VAL A 417 -29.56 26.96 3.78
N LEU A 418 -28.79 26.86 4.87
CA LEU A 418 -29.00 25.85 5.90
C LEU A 418 -30.37 26.01 6.58
N ALA A 419 -30.73 27.25 6.93
CA ALA A 419 -32.01 27.56 7.56
C ALA A 419 -33.20 27.08 6.71
N ASN A 420 -33.16 27.34 5.39
CA ASN A 420 -34.20 26.92 4.47
C ASN A 420 -34.18 25.41 4.19
N VAL A 421 -33.01 24.82 3.90
CA VAL A 421 -32.89 23.40 3.52
C VAL A 421 -33.27 22.46 4.67
N TYR A 422 -32.88 22.81 5.90
CA TYR A 422 -33.16 22.00 7.09
C TYR A 422 -34.36 22.50 7.91
N GLN A 423 -35.07 23.53 7.44
CA GLN A 423 -36.22 24.13 8.12
C GLN A 423 -35.93 24.52 9.58
N MET A 424 -34.80 25.20 9.79
CA MET A 424 -34.32 25.63 11.10
C MET A 424 -34.23 27.16 11.19
N SER A 425 -34.20 27.71 12.40
CA SER A 425 -33.98 29.15 12.59
C SER A 425 -32.58 29.58 12.13
N GLN A 426 -32.38 30.88 11.86
CA GLN A 426 -31.04 31.38 11.53
C GLN A 426 -30.06 31.19 12.68
N GLU A 427 -30.51 31.27 13.94
CA GLU A 427 -29.70 30.98 15.12
C GLU A 427 -29.31 29.50 15.19
N GLU A 428 -30.24 28.58 14.93
CA GLU A 428 -29.97 27.13 14.89
C GLU A 428 -28.97 26.79 13.77
N ALA A 429 -29.15 27.35 12.58
CA ALA A 429 -28.21 27.21 11.46
C ALA A 429 -26.84 27.79 11.80
N TRP A 430 -26.80 28.96 12.45
CA TRP A 430 -25.55 29.55 12.93
C TRP A 430 -24.85 28.65 13.95
N SER A 431 -25.60 28.08 14.90
CA SER A 431 -25.08 27.12 15.88
C SER A 431 -24.56 25.83 15.23
N LEU A 432 -25.28 25.26 14.26
CA LEU A 432 -24.84 24.08 13.50
C LEU A 432 -23.46 24.29 12.87
N LYS A 433 -23.22 25.48 12.28
CA LYS A 433 -21.94 25.84 11.67
C LYS A 433 -20.80 26.08 12.68
N ASN A 434 -21.11 26.59 13.87
CA ASN A 434 -20.12 27.21 14.75
C ASN A 434 -19.93 26.53 16.11
N ASN A 435 -20.79 25.58 16.50
CA ASN A 435 -20.69 24.91 17.80
C ASN A 435 -19.40 24.06 17.93
N ARG A 436 -18.91 23.48 16.83
CA ARG A 436 -17.62 22.77 16.78
C ARG A 436 -16.55 23.71 16.25
N LYS A 437 -15.56 23.99 17.11
CA LYS A 437 -14.42 24.88 16.79
C LYS A 437 -13.18 24.12 16.37
N GLU A 438 -13.18 22.81 16.52
CA GLU A 438 -12.12 21.93 16.04
C GLU A 438 -12.24 21.70 14.52
N THR A 439 -11.16 21.27 13.88
CA THR A 439 -11.09 21.06 12.41
C THR A 439 -11.59 19.67 12.01
N VAL A 440 -10.85 18.62 12.39
CA VAL A 440 -11.07 17.24 11.90
C VAL A 440 -11.34 16.26 13.02
N MET A 441 -10.69 16.41 14.18
CA MET A 441 -10.84 15.48 15.31
C MET A 441 -11.47 16.19 16.50
N PHE A 442 -12.44 15.53 17.14
CA PHE A 442 -13.31 16.11 18.16
C PHE A 442 -13.23 15.36 19.48
N LYS A 443 -13.28 16.14 20.57
CA LYS A 443 -13.54 15.57 21.89
C LYS A 443 -14.96 14.99 21.94
N PRO A 444 -15.16 13.85 22.63
CA PRO A 444 -16.50 13.37 22.95
C PRO A 444 -17.28 14.49 23.65
N SER A 445 -18.52 14.72 23.21
CA SER A 445 -19.38 15.71 23.87
C SER A 445 -19.68 15.22 25.29
N SER A 446 -19.46 16.08 26.29
CA SER A 446 -19.96 15.85 27.66
C SER A 446 -21.46 16.17 27.78
N ARG A 447 -22.06 16.68 26.71
CA ARG A 447 -23.48 17.02 26.60
C ARG A 447 -24.09 16.13 25.54
N LEU A 448 -24.61 14.99 25.96
CA LEU A 448 -25.85 14.36 25.51
C LEU A 448 -26.34 13.48 26.66
#